data_AF-A0A421K4K3-F1
#
_entry.id   AF-A0A421K4K3-F1
#
_cell.length_a   1.000
_cell.length_b   1.000
_cell.length_c   1.000
_cell.angle_alpha   90.00
_cell.angle_beta   90.00
_cell.angle_gamma   90.00
#
_symmetry.space_group_name_H-M   'P 1'
#
loop_
_entity.id
_entity.type
_entity.pdbx_description
1 polymer ?
#
loop_
_entity_poly.entity_id
_entity_poly.type
_entity_poly.pdbx_seq_one_letter_code
_entity_poly.pdbx_strand_id
1 'polypeptide(L)'
;MEHWIKIIDKQLAKKKEWSGLIVAFPEYRPDLLKTLANELNYSFYDYREAEMAPLGMKAAELTLAELDRTLYKTIQAGPTVLHNIESLLLSKQNQSVITWLTEFSTKPWGHNVVLPVVILADVALNLQPDAVVDLTQTTFPEQSLISRLMH
;
A
#
# COMPACT_ATOMS: atom_id res chain seq x y z
N MET A 1 -12.26 -11.96 10.24
CA MET A 1 -10.85 -11.51 10.23
C MET A 1 -9.84 -12.66 10.30
N GLU A 2 -9.15 -12.87 9.17
CA GLU A 2 -8.08 -13.86 8.99
C GLU A 2 -6.80 -13.52 9.81
N HIS A 3 -5.89 -14.50 9.98
CA HIS A 3 -4.70 -14.34 10.82
C HIS A 3 -3.78 -13.19 10.36
N TRP A 4 -3.48 -13.12 9.07
CA TRP A 4 -2.57 -12.10 8.51
C TRP A 4 -3.15 -10.68 8.65
N ILE A 5 -4.47 -10.52 8.53
CA ILE A 5 -5.15 -9.24 8.77
C ILE A 5 -4.99 -8.81 10.22
N LYS A 6 -5.10 -9.74 11.18
CA LYS A 6 -4.87 -9.44 12.61
C LYS A 6 -3.45 -8.97 12.89
N ILE A 7 -2.45 -9.40 12.12
CA ILE A 7 -1.06 -8.91 12.26
C ILE A 7 -1.01 -7.42 11.88
N ILE A 8 -1.61 -7.07 10.75
CA ILE A 8 -1.69 -5.68 10.26
C ILE A 8 -2.47 -4.82 11.26
N ASP A 9 -3.65 -5.25 11.67
CA ASP A 9 -4.51 -4.53 12.63
C ASP A 9 -3.79 -4.26 13.96
N LYS A 10 -3.10 -5.28 14.50
CA LYS A 10 -2.27 -5.11 15.71
C LYS A 10 -1.14 -4.10 15.51
N GLN A 11 -0.52 -4.06 14.33
CA GLN A 11 0.55 -3.11 14.06
C GLN A 11 0.00 -1.69 13.92
N LEU A 12 -1.16 -1.52 13.27
CA LEU A 12 -1.87 -0.24 13.20
C LEU A 12 -2.25 0.26 14.60
N ALA A 13 -2.74 -0.62 15.48
CA ALA A 13 -3.13 -0.26 16.85
C ALA A 13 -1.97 0.17 17.75
N LYS A 14 -0.73 -0.22 17.44
CA LYS A 14 0.47 0.21 18.18
C LYS A 14 0.96 1.60 17.79
N LYS A 15 0.57 2.10 16.61
CA LYS A 15 1.02 3.42 16.14
C LYS A 15 0.36 4.51 16.98
N LYS A 16 1.19 5.38 17.58
CA LYS A 16 0.73 6.52 18.39
C LYS A 16 0.15 7.65 17.54
N GLU A 17 0.58 7.73 16.29
CA GLU A 17 0.15 8.73 15.32
C GLU A 17 -0.36 8.04 14.05
N TRP A 18 -1.35 8.66 13.40
CA TRP A 18 -1.94 8.23 12.14
C TRP A 18 -0.93 8.35 10.99
N SER A 19 -0.01 7.41 10.95
CA SER A 19 1.12 7.33 10.04
C SER A 19 0.95 6.15 9.09
N GLY A 20 1.66 6.18 7.96
CA GLY A 20 1.58 5.10 6.98
C GLY A 20 2.12 3.79 7.53
N LEU A 21 1.45 2.69 7.23
CA LEU A 21 1.94 1.34 7.47
C LEU A 21 2.21 0.67 6.13
N ILE A 22 3.47 0.29 5.90
CA ILE A 22 3.84 -0.49 4.72
C ILE A 22 3.63 -1.97 5.06
N VAL A 23 3.12 -2.74 4.10
CA VAL A 23 2.92 -4.18 4.27
C VAL A 23 3.56 -4.90 3.10
N ALA A 24 4.61 -5.66 3.36
CA ALA A 24 5.31 -6.44 2.35
C ALA A 24 4.61 -7.78 2.13
N PHE A 25 4.01 -7.96 0.96
CA PHE A 25 3.35 -9.19 0.54
C PHE A 25 4.29 -10.06 -0.30
N PRO A 26 4.15 -11.40 -0.24
CA PRO A 26 4.97 -12.31 -1.04
C PRO A 26 4.60 -12.31 -2.53
N GLU A 27 3.35 -11.97 -2.85
CA GLU A 27 2.84 -12.00 -4.22
C GLU A 27 1.74 -10.96 -4.42
N TYR A 28 1.52 -10.60 -5.69
CA TYR A 28 0.50 -9.62 -6.08
C TYR A 28 -0.88 -10.26 -6.06
N ARG A 29 -1.67 -9.89 -5.04
CA ARG A 29 -3.00 -10.45 -4.73
C ARG A 29 -4.05 -9.36 -4.48
N PRO A 30 -4.58 -8.70 -5.54
CA PRO A 30 -5.56 -7.62 -5.40
C PRO A 30 -6.83 -8.04 -4.66
N ASP A 31 -7.22 -9.30 -4.78
CA ASP A 31 -8.33 -9.91 -4.05
C ASP A 31 -8.14 -9.79 -2.54
N LEU A 32 -6.94 -10.12 -2.04
CA LEU A 32 -6.63 -10.02 -0.62
C LEU A 32 -6.59 -8.57 -0.14
N LEU A 33 -6.13 -7.63 -0.98
CA LEU A 33 -6.09 -6.21 -0.60
C LEU A 33 -7.49 -5.60 -0.48
N LYS A 34 -8.44 -6.03 -1.33
CA LYS A 34 -9.86 -5.66 -1.19
C LYS A 34 -10.47 -6.27 0.07
N THR A 35 -10.16 -7.54 0.36
CA THR A 35 -10.57 -8.19 1.62
C THR A 35 -10.00 -7.46 2.84
N LEU A 36 -8.74 -7.03 2.80
CA LEU A 36 -8.12 -6.22 3.86
C LEU A 36 -8.89 -4.93 4.11
N ALA A 37 -9.16 -4.16 3.05
CA ALA A 37 -9.90 -2.91 3.17
C ALA A 37 -11.29 -3.13 3.78
N ASN A 38 -12.01 -4.16 3.31
CA ASN A 38 -13.32 -4.51 3.84
C ASN A 38 -13.28 -4.92 5.32
N GLU A 39 -12.37 -5.81 5.71
CA GLU A 39 -12.26 -6.31 7.08
C GLU A 39 -11.79 -5.24 8.07
N LEU A 40 -10.97 -4.27 7.62
CA LEU A 40 -10.57 -3.12 8.43
C LEU A 40 -11.59 -1.97 8.41
N ASN A 41 -12.64 -2.06 7.57
CA ASN A 41 -13.58 -0.99 7.28
C ASN A 41 -12.88 0.29 6.74
N TYR A 42 -11.92 0.10 5.84
CA TYR A 42 -11.14 1.16 5.20
C TYR A 42 -11.60 1.33 3.75
N SER A 43 -11.40 2.52 3.19
CA SER A 43 -11.57 2.74 1.76
C SER A 43 -10.48 2.01 0.97
N PHE A 44 -10.80 1.51 -0.22
CA PHE A 44 -9.83 0.93 -1.15
C PHE A 44 -9.56 1.92 -2.27
N TYR A 45 -8.29 2.33 -2.44
CA TYR A 45 -7.93 3.35 -3.43
C TYR A 45 -6.91 2.80 -4.43
N ASP A 46 -7.34 2.61 -5.68
CA ASP A 46 -6.47 2.24 -6.79
C ASP A 46 -5.89 3.47 -7.47
N TYR A 47 -4.62 3.76 -7.20
CA TYR A 47 -3.93 4.92 -7.75
C TYR A 47 -3.74 4.82 -9.27
N ARG A 48 -3.55 3.60 -9.79
CA ARG A 48 -3.35 3.43 -11.23
C ARG A 48 -4.65 3.72 -11.97
N GLU A 49 -5.77 3.20 -11.48
CA GLU A 49 -7.08 3.45 -12.09
C GLU A 49 -7.48 4.92 -11.98
N ALA A 50 -7.33 5.53 -10.80
CA ALA A 50 -7.79 6.89 -10.55
C ALA A 50 -6.90 7.97 -11.20
N GLU A 51 -5.58 7.81 -11.16
CA GLU A 51 -4.65 8.89 -11.52
C GLU A 51 -3.82 8.60 -12.76
N MET A 52 -3.32 7.36 -12.91
CA MET A 52 -2.40 7.03 -14.00
C MET A 52 -3.13 6.73 -15.32
N ALA A 53 -4.19 5.92 -15.28
CA ALA A 53 -4.92 5.49 -16.46
C ALA A 53 -5.50 6.65 -17.28
N PRO A 54 -6.09 7.71 -16.67
CA PRO A 54 -6.57 8.88 -17.42
C PRO A 54 -5.47 9.65 -18.15
N LEU A 55 -4.22 9.57 -17.69
CA LEU A 55 -3.08 10.28 -18.27
C LEU A 55 -2.40 9.49 -19.40
N GLY A 56 -2.66 8.20 -19.52
CA GLY A 56 -2.04 7.32 -20.52
C GLY A 56 -0.51 7.42 -20.49
N MET A 57 0.10 7.80 -21.60
CA MET A 57 1.56 7.95 -21.71
C MET A 57 2.15 9.00 -20.77
N LYS A 58 1.38 10.02 -20.36
CA LYS A 58 1.86 11.07 -19.46
C LYS A 58 1.95 10.62 -18.00
N ALA A 59 1.43 9.44 -17.66
CA ALA A 59 1.51 8.91 -16.30
C ALA A 59 2.97 8.77 -15.79
N ALA A 60 3.94 8.57 -16.69
CA ALA A 60 5.35 8.49 -16.34
C ALA A 60 5.92 9.82 -15.79
N GLU A 61 5.30 10.95 -16.17
CA GLU A 61 5.70 12.30 -15.75
C GLU A 61 5.25 12.63 -14.32
N LEU A 62 4.28 11.88 -13.78
CA LEU A 62 3.81 12.07 -12.40
C LEU A 62 4.98 12.02 -11.42
N THR A 63 5.07 13.00 -10.55
CA THR A 63 6.11 13.15 -9.55
C THR A 63 5.71 12.54 -8.21
N LEU A 64 6.69 12.27 -7.33
CA LEU A 64 6.41 11.83 -5.97
C LEU A 64 5.70 12.92 -5.14
N ALA A 65 5.92 14.19 -5.47
CA ALA A 65 5.21 15.31 -4.82
C ALA A 65 3.72 15.35 -5.21
N GLU A 66 3.39 15.00 -6.46
CA GLU A 66 1.99 14.87 -6.90
C GLU A 66 1.30 13.66 -6.28
N LEU A 67 2.03 12.53 -6.16
CA LEU A 67 1.58 11.36 -5.40
C LEU A 67 1.22 11.77 -3.96
N ASP A 68 2.14 12.43 -3.25
CA ASP A 68 1.92 12.90 -1.88
C ASP A 68 0.68 13.78 -1.75
N ARG A 69 0.52 14.75 -2.65
CA ARG A 69 -0.63 15.66 -2.65
C ARG A 69 -1.94 14.90 -2.85
N THR A 70 -1.93 13.92 -3.74
CA THR A 70 -3.09 13.08 -4.04
C THR A 70 -3.46 12.22 -2.85
N LEU A 71 -2.48 11.50 -2.28
CA LEU A 71 -2.70 10.68 -1.09
C LEU A 71 -3.20 11.52 0.09
N TYR A 72 -2.62 12.69 0.32
CA TYR A 72 -3.07 13.56 1.41
C TYR A 72 -4.55 13.90 1.27
N LYS A 73 -5.00 14.28 0.07
CA LYS A 73 -6.42 14.57 -0.22
C LYS A 73 -7.31 13.35 -0.04
N THR A 74 -6.91 12.20 -0.60
CA THR A 74 -7.68 10.96 -0.53
C THR A 74 -7.85 10.50 0.92
N ILE A 75 -6.79 10.54 1.71
CA ILE A 75 -6.78 10.06 3.10
C ILE A 75 -7.58 10.99 4.02
N GLN A 76 -7.77 12.27 3.70
CA GLN A 76 -8.66 13.15 4.50
C GLN A 76 -10.10 12.65 4.58
N ALA A 77 -10.55 11.81 3.64
CA ALA A 77 -11.87 11.21 3.69
C ALA A 77 -11.98 10.08 4.74
N GLY A 78 -10.84 9.52 5.16
CA GLY A 78 -10.77 8.49 6.19
C GLY A 78 -9.67 7.45 5.96
N PRO A 79 -9.64 6.39 6.80
CA PRO A 79 -8.68 5.31 6.69
C PRO A 79 -8.74 4.61 5.33
N THR A 80 -7.56 4.32 4.77
CA THR A 80 -7.45 3.88 3.36
C THR A 80 -6.41 2.77 3.18
N VAL A 81 -6.74 1.75 2.41
CA VAL A 81 -5.79 0.79 1.82
C VAL A 81 -5.49 1.24 0.40
N LEU A 82 -4.21 1.49 0.14
CA LEU A 82 -3.75 1.89 -1.18
C LEU A 82 -3.54 0.68 -2.08
N HIS A 83 -3.65 0.89 -3.39
CA HIS A 83 -3.38 -0.11 -4.39
C HIS A 83 -2.69 0.51 -5.61
N ASN A 84 -1.84 -0.29 -6.26
CA ASN A 84 -1.06 0.08 -7.45
C ASN A 84 -0.14 1.31 -7.34
N ILE A 85 0.16 1.79 -6.13
CA ILE A 85 1.14 2.86 -5.89
C ILE A 85 2.53 2.49 -6.42
N GLU A 86 2.93 1.22 -6.27
CA GLU A 86 4.22 0.71 -6.75
C GLU A 86 4.44 0.98 -8.25
N SER A 87 3.36 1.02 -9.04
CA SER A 87 3.45 1.30 -10.48
C SER A 87 4.12 2.65 -10.76
N LEU A 88 3.82 3.67 -9.94
CA LEU A 88 4.47 4.97 -10.05
C LEU A 88 5.89 4.92 -9.44
N LEU A 89 6.05 4.31 -8.26
CA LEU A 89 7.33 4.27 -7.55
C LEU A 89 8.43 3.58 -8.39
N LEU A 90 8.09 2.51 -9.10
CA LEU A 90 9.03 1.77 -9.97
C LEU A 90 9.53 2.60 -11.16
N SER A 91 8.83 3.68 -11.52
CA SER A 91 9.30 4.60 -12.57
C SER A 91 10.32 5.63 -12.04
N LYS A 92 10.63 5.63 -10.74
CA LYS A 92 11.50 6.62 -10.09
C LYS A 92 12.84 6.01 -9.71
N GLN A 93 13.81 6.88 -9.40
CA GLN A 93 15.13 6.44 -8.96
C GLN A 93 15.05 5.80 -7.56
N ASN A 94 15.85 4.74 -7.35
CA ASN A 94 15.84 3.96 -6.10
C ASN A 94 15.98 4.81 -4.83
N GLN A 95 16.89 5.79 -4.82
CA GLN A 95 17.08 6.64 -3.65
C GLN A 95 15.84 7.48 -3.33
N SER A 96 15.17 8.02 -4.35
CA SER A 96 13.93 8.79 -4.17
C SER A 96 12.78 7.91 -3.66
N VAL A 97 12.70 6.65 -4.11
CA VAL A 97 11.71 5.69 -3.61
C VAL A 97 11.96 5.36 -2.14
N ILE A 98 13.21 5.08 -1.76
CA ILE A 98 13.57 4.80 -0.35
C ILE A 98 13.23 6.00 0.55
N THR A 99 13.62 7.21 0.14
CA THR A 99 13.28 8.44 0.86
C THR A 99 11.77 8.59 1.02
N TRP A 100 11.02 8.41 -0.06
CA TRP A 100 9.56 8.53 -0.02
C TRP A 100 8.89 7.48 0.86
N LEU A 101 9.31 6.20 0.81
CA LEU A 101 8.79 5.15 1.69
C LEU A 101 9.08 5.44 3.17
N THR A 102 10.29 5.95 3.46
CA THR A 102 10.67 6.36 4.82
C THR A 102 9.77 7.48 5.32
N GLU A 103 9.59 8.52 4.51
CA GLU A 103 8.71 9.66 4.82
C GLU A 103 7.24 9.21 4.95
N PHE A 104 6.75 8.36 4.05
CA PHE A 104 5.40 7.82 4.10
C PHE A 104 5.10 7.13 5.44
N SER A 105 6.07 6.36 5.96
CA SER A 105 5.90 5.61 7.21
C SER A 105 5.89 6.48 8.48
N THR A 106 6.35 7.73 8.39
CA THR A 106 6.53 8.65 9.51
C THR A 106 5.64 9.90 9.43
N LYS A 107 5.16 10.26 8.23
CA LYS A 107 4.30 11.42 8.01
C LYS A 107 2.94 11.25 8.72
N PRO A 108 2.41 12.30 9.38
CA PRO A 108 1.07 12.28 9.95
C PRO A 108 0.02 12.52 8.87
N TRP A 109 -0.63 11.45 8.41
CA TRP A 109 -1.61 11.50 7.32
C TRP A 109 -3.01 11.94 7.77
N GLY A 110 -3.27 11.98 9.08
CA GLY A 110 -4.59 12.32 9.63
C GLY A 110 -5.53 11.12 9.79
N HIS A 111 -5.29 10.03 9.06
CA HIS A 111 -5.94 8.74 9.23
C HIS A 111 -4.97 7.60 8.93
N ASN A 112 -5.30 6.38 9.37
CA ASN A 112 -4.49 5.21 9.06
C ASN A 112 -4.48 4.96 7.55
N VAL A 113 -3.28 4.78 7.01
CA VAL A 113 -3.10 4.42 5.60
C VAL A 113 -2.21 3.19 5.51
N VAL A 114 -2.65 2.22 4.73
CA VAL A 114 -1.90 0.99 4.45
C VAL A 114 -1.38 1.05 3.03
N LEU A 115 -0.07 0.83 2.87
CA LEU A 115 0.61 0.69 1.58
C LEU A 115 1.08 -0.76 1.41
N PRO A 116 0.32 -1.60 0.70
CA PRO A 116 0.79 -2.90 0.26
C PRO A 116 1.92 -2.72 -0.76
N VAL A 117 3.00 -3.47 -0.58
CA VAL A 117 4.11 -3.58 -1.54
C VAL A 117 4.43 -5.03 -1.80
N VAL A 118 4.75 -5.35 -3.05
CA VAL A 118 5.16 -6.69 -3.50
C VAL A 118 6.51 -6.61 -4.19
N ILE A 119 6.63 -5.75 -5.20
CA ILE A 119 7.86 -5.60 -5.99
C ILE A 119 8.93 -4.88 -5.18
N LEU A 120 8.52 -3.91 -4.37
CA LEU A 120 9.36 -3.13 -3.48
C LEU A 120 9.48 -3.76 -2.08
N ALA A 121 9.07 -5.01 -1.89
CA ALA A 121 9.13 -5.69 -0.59
C ALA A 121 10.55 -5.68 0.00
N ASP A 122 11.57 -6.09 -0.76
CA ASP A 122 12.96 -6.10 -0.30
C ASP A 122 13.45 -4.71 0.11
N VAL A 123 13.06 -3.67 -0.64
CA VAL A 123 13.41 -2.28 -0.32
C VAL A 123 12.72 -1.84 0.98
N ALA A 124 11.43 -2.16 1.12
CA ALA A 124 10.66 -1.82 2.30
C ALA A 124 11.16 -2.54 3.55
N LEU A 125 11.54 -3.82 3.46
CA LEU A 125 12.04 -4.60 4.60
C LEU A 125 13.37 -4.08 5.17
N ASN A 126 14.10 -3.24 4.43
CA ASN A 126 15.30 -2.55 4.90
C ASN A 126 15.01 -1.23 5.65
N LEU A 127 13.74 -0.83 5.76
CA LEU A 127 13.32 0.34 6.54
C LEU A 127 13.32 0.02 8.04
N GLN A 128 13.00 1.02 8.86
CA GLN A 128 12.86 0.84 10.31
C GLN A 128 11.83 -0.26 10.66
N PRO A 129 12.07 -1.11 11.67
CA PRO A 129 11.23 -2.29 11.96
C PRO A 129 9.75 -1.99 12.19
N ASP A 130 9.40 -0.81 12.73
CA ASP A 130 8.01 -0.44 13.01
C ASP A 130 7.27 0.18 11.80
N ALA A 131 7.99 0.45 10.69
CA ALA A 131 7.40 1.00 9.47
C ALA A 131 6.73 -0.06 8.59
N VAL A 132 7.15 -1.32 8.70
CA VAL A 132 6.79 -2.39 7.77
C VAL A 132 6.29 -3.62 8.50
N VAL A 133 5.18 -4.18 8.03
CA VAL A 133 4.77 -5.55 8.38
C VAL A 133 5.28 -6.48 7.29
N ASP A 134 6.14 -7.42 7.69
CA ASP A 134 6.61 -8.48 6.80
C ASP A 134 5.61 -9.64 6.76
N LEU A 135 4.96 -9.82 5.62
CA LEU A 135 4.12 -10.99 5.33
C LEU A 135 4.74 -11.90 4.27
N THR A 136 5.99 -11.69 3.86
CA THR A 136 6.64 -12.44 2.76
C THR A 136 6.77 -13.94 3.04
N GLN A 137 6.73 -14.35 4.31
CA GLN A 137 6.72 -15.76 4.73
C GLN A 137 5.34 -16.25 5.21
N THR A 138 4.30 -15.44 5.02
CA THR A 138 2.94 -15.77 5.45
C THR A 138 2.22 -16.63 4.42
N THR A 139 1.57 -17.69 4.86
CA THR A 139 0.67 -18.49 4.02
C THR A 139 -0.67 -17.79 3.89
N PHE A 140 -1.10 -17.55 2.65
CA PHE A 140 -2.39 -16.96 2.33
C PHE A 140 -3.41 -18.02 1.89
N PRO A 141 -4.72 -17.75 2.01
CA PRO A 141 -5.75 -18.60 1.42
C PRO A 141 -5.53 -18.77 -0.09
N GLU A 142 -5.82 -19.97 -0.59
CA GLU A 142 -5.75 -20.26 -2.03
C GLU A 142 -6.70 -19.36 -2.82
N GLN A 143 -6.25 -18.85 -3.97
CA GLN A 143 -7.17 -18.26 -4.93
C GLN A 143 -8.10 -19.34 -5.48
N SER A 144 -9.41 -19.14 -5.31
CA SER A 144 -10.40 -19.97 -5.99
C SER A 144 -10.10 -20.04 -7.49
N LEU A 145 -10.10 -21.25 -8.07
CA LEU A 145 -9.86 -21.51 -9.49
C LEU A 145 -10.76 -20.68 -10.43
N ILE A 146 -11.95 -20.28 -9.97
CA ILE A 146 -12.90 -19.45 -10.72
C ILE A 146 -12.35 -18.04 -10.94
N SER A 147 -11.63 -17.48 -9.95
CA SER A 147 -11.03 -16.15 -10.06
C SER A 147 -9.81 -16.11 -10.98
N ARG A 148 -9.14 -17.26 -11.22
CA ARG A 148 -7.99 -17.37 -12.12
C ARG A 148 -8.36 -17.36 -13.61
N LEU A 149 -9.62 -17.62 -13.95
CA LEU A 149 -10.10 -17.71 -15.34
C LEU A 149 -10.72 -16.42 -15.87
N MET A 150 -10.91 -15.40 -15.01
CA MET A 150 -11.53 -14.12 -15.38
C MET A 150 -10.56 -12.92 -15.39
N HIS A 151 -9.25 -13.18 -15.32
CA HIS A 151 -8.19 -12.17 -15.50
C HIS A 151 -7.41 -12.43 -16.78
#